data_AF-A0A923D633-F1
#
_entry.id   AF-A0A923D633-F1
#
_cell.length_a   1.000
_cell.length_b   1.000
_cell.length_c   1.000
_cell.angle_alpha   90.00
_cell.angle_beta   90.00
_cell.angle_gamma   90.00
#
_symmetry.space_group_name_H-M   'P 1'
#
loop_
_entity.id
_entity.type
_entity.pdbx_description
1 polymer ?
#
loop_
_entity_poly.entity_id
_entity_poly.type
_entity_poly.pdbx_seq_one_letter_code
_entity_poly.pdbx_strand_id
1 'polypeptide(L)'
;SSGEDAVEYLKRNKTDILVLDMIMAPGIDGLETYQRVLAINPKQKAILVSGFSETERVKEAQKLGAGTYVKKPYIMEKIGVAIREELDRK
;
A
#
# COMPACT_ATOMS: atom_id res chain seq x y z
N SER A 1 -0.75 -1.84 -14.49
CA SER A 1 -1.21 -2.47 -13.24
C SER A 1 -2.02 -1.44 -12.49
N SER A 2 -3.32 -1.69 -12.33
CA SER A 2 -4.25 -0.81 -11.60
C SER A 2 -4.55 -1.33 -10.18
N GLY A 3 -5.28 -0.55 -9.39
CA GLY A 3 -5.76 -1.00 -8.08
C GLY A 3 -6.73 -2.19 -8.19
N GLU A 4 -7.58 -2.21 -9.21
CA GLU A 4 -8.50 -3.32 -9.49
C GLU A 4 -7.75 -4.62 -9.79
N ASP A 5 -6.69 -4.55 -10.60
CA ASP A 5 -5.82 -5.71 -10.88
C ASP A 5 -5.21 -6.26 -9.59
N ALA A 6 -4.76 -5.38 -8.69
CA ALA A 6 -4.17 -5.77 -7.41
C ALA A 6 -5.18 -6.50 -6.51
N VAL A 7 -6.42 -5.98 -6.44
CA VAL A 7 -7.51 -6.61 -5.69
C VAL A 7 -7.83 -7.99 -6.26
N GLU A 8 -7.96 -8.13 -7.58
CA GLU A 8 -8.21 -9.43 -8.21
C GLU A 8 -7.07 -10.42 -8.03
N TYR A 9 -5.82 -9.94 -8.08
CA TYR A 9 -4.64 -10.77 -7.82
C TYR A 9 -4.65 -11.34 -6.39
N LEU A 10 -4.94 -10.50 -5.39
CA LEU A 10 -4.94 -10.88 -3.97
C LEU A 10 -6.11 -11.80 -3.59
N LYS A 11 -7.18 -11.86 -4.38
CA LYS A 11 -8.23 -12.89 -4.21
C LYS A 11 -7.72 -14.30 -4.49
N ARG A 12 -6.69 -14.45 -5.32
CA ARG A 12 -6.21 -15.74 -5.83
C ARG A 12 -4.81 -16.11 -5.33
N ASN A 13 -4.05 -15.12 -4.87
CA ASN A 13 -2.65 -15.28 -4.51
C ASN A 13 -2.41 -14.73 -3.10
N LYS A 14 -1.54 -15.41 -2.34
CA LYS A 14 -1.03 -14.86 -1.07
C LYS A 14 0.08 -13.87 -1.36
N THR A 15 0.16 -12.81 -0.54
CA THR A 15 1.20 -11.78 -0.65
C THR A 15 1.56 -11.31 0.75
N ASP A 16 2.84 -11.30 1.07
CA ASP A 16 3.31 -10.93 2.41
C ASP A 16 3.20 -9.42 2.67
N ILE A 17 3.39 -8.60 1.62
CA ILE A 17 3.34 -7.15 1.70
C ILE A 17 2.96 -6.51 0.36
N LEU A 18 2.13 -5.47 0.40
CA LEU A 18 1.87 -4.61 -0.75
C LEU A 18 2.79 -3.39 -0.72
N VAL A 19 3.28 -2.99 -1.90
CA VAL A 19 3.84 -1.66 -2.12
C VAL A 19 2.81 -0.88 -2.93
N LEU A 20 2.11 0.04 -2.27
CA LEU A 20 0.86 0.60 -2.79
C LEU A 20 1.01 2.06 -3.18
N ASP A 21 0.77 2.37 -4.46
CA ASP A 21 0.69 3.76 -4.90
C ASP A 21 -0.60 4.42 -4.42
N MET A 22 -0.50 5.61 -3.85
CA MET A 22 -1.65 6.35 -3.36
C MET A 22 -2.38 7.11 -4.46
N ILE A 23 -1.72 7.38 -5.58
CA ILE A 23 -2.35 8.08 -6.71
C ILE A 23 -2.31 7.14 -7.92
N MET A 24 -3.47 6.57 -8.22
CA MET A 24 -3.67 5.67 -9.36
C MET A 24 -4.85 6.20 -10.16
N ALA A 25 -4.60 6.61 -11.40
CA ALA A 25 -5.62 7.11 -12.31
C ALA A 25 -5.34 6.60 -13.73
N PRO A 26 -6.39 6.16 -14.48
CA PRO A 26 -7.80 6.06 -14.08
C PRO A 26 -8.07 4.88 -13.11
N GLY A 27 -9.23 4.90 -12.43
CA GLY A 27 -9.70 3.81 -11.58
C GLY A 27 -9.72 4.15 -10.08
N ILE A 28 -9.65 3.12 -9.24
CA ILE A 28 -9.52 3.27 -7.79
C ILE A 28 -8.12 3.68 -7.38
N ASP A 29 -8.01 4.48 -6.33
CA ASP A 29 -6.72 4.91 -5.77
C ASP A 29 -6.19 3.96 -4.70
N GLY A 30 -5.04 4.30 -4.09
CA GLY A 30 -4.41 3.44 -3.10
C GLY A 30 -5.23 3.24 -1.83
N LEU A 31 -6.01 4.24 -1.41
CA LEU A 31 -6.85 4.10 -0.22
C LEU A 31 -7.97 3.09 -0.47
N GLU A 32 -8.71 3.28 -1.56
CA GLU A 32 -9.81 2.39 -1.93
C GLU A 32 -9.29 0.97 -2.22
N THR A 33 -8.12 0.85 -2.87
CA THR A 33 -7.45 -0.43 -3.09
C THR A 33 -7.16 -1.12 -1.77
N TYR A 34 -6.57 -0.41 -0.81
CA TYR A 34 -6.23 -0.99 0.49
C TYR A 34 -7.47 -1.42 1.28
N GLN A 35 -8.54 -0.60 1.27
CA GLN A 35 -9.82 -0.96 1.90
C GLN A 35 -10.39 -2.27 1.35
N ARG A 36 -10.39 -2.45 0.02
CA ARG A 36 -10.86 -3.69 -0.62
C ARG A 36 -9.97 -4.88 -0.32
N VAL A 37 -8.66 -4.66 -0.27
CA VAL A 37 -7.69 -5.69 0.09
C VAL A 37 -7.89 -6.15 1.53
N LEU A 38 -8.13 -5.23 2.48
CA LEU A 38 -8.42 -5.56 3.87
C LEU A 38 -9.73 -6.35 4.04
N ALA A 39 -10.73 -6.11 3.18
CA ALA A 39 -11.94 -6.93 3.17
C ALA A 39 -11.69 -8.40 2.77
N ILE A 40 -10.61 -8.67 2.02
CA ILE A 40 -10.19 -10.03 1.62
C ILE A 40 -9.24 -10.62 2.68
N ASN A 41 -8.25 -9.84 3.12
CA ASN A 41 -7.27 -10.22 4.13
C ASN A 41 -7.08 -9.07 5.14
N PRO A 42 -7.77 -9.11 6.30
CA PRO A 42 -7.70 -8.05 7.32
C PRO A 42 -6.31 -7.83 7.92
N LYS A 43 -5.38 -8.77 7.74
CA LYS A 43 -4.00 -8.69 8.23
C LYS A 43 -3.00 -8.34 7.14
N GLN A 44 -3.48 -7.95 5.95
CA GLN A 44 -2.61 -7.65 4.84
C GLN A 44 -1.70 -6.46 5.15
N LYS A 45 -0.39 -6.68 5.12
CA LYS A 45 0.60 -5.62 5.31
C LYS A 45 0.75 -4.80 4.03
N ALA A 46 1.00 -3.51 4.17
CA ALA A 46 1.28 -2.61 3.06
C ALA A 46 2.23 -1.48 3.48
N ILE A 47 3.06 -1.02 2.56
CA ILE A 47 3.70 0.30 2.62
C ILE A 47 3.12 1.20 1.54
N LEU A 48 3.08 2.50 1.80
CA LEU A 48 2.47 3.48 0.90
C LEU A 48 3.57 4.21 0.12
N VAL A 49 3.38 4.40 -1.18
CA VAL A 49 4.28 5.18 -2.04
C VAL A 49 3.51 6.28 -2.77
N SER A 50 4.07 7.49 -2.86
CA SER A 50 3.45 8.59 -3.63
C SER A 50 4.47 9.66 -4.00
N GLY A 51 4.29 10.34 -5.13
CA GLY A 51 5.12 11.48 -5.54
C GLY A 51 4.70 12.82 -4.94
N PHE A 52 3.53 12.90 -4.32
CA PHE A 52 3.01 14.14 -3.76
C PHE A 52 3.27 14.21 -2.25
N SER A 53 3.04 15.38 -1.65
CA SER A 53 3.04 15.51 -0.19
C SER A 53 2.07 14.51 0.45
N GLU A 54 2.29 14.19 1.73
CA GLU A 54 1.38 13.35 2.50
C GLU A 54 -0.05 13.93 2.43
N THR A 55 -0.95 13.20 1.79
CA THR A 55 -2.36 13.61 1.59
C THR A 55 -3.23 13.04 2.71
N GLU A 56 -4.45 13.55 2.87
CA GLU A 56 -5.41 12.96 3.81
C GLU A 56 -5.67 11.48 3.50
N ARG A 57 -5.59 11.06 2.23
CA ARG A 57 -5.73 9.64 1.85
C ARG A 57 -4.60 8.77 2.38
N VAL A 58 -3.37 9.28 2.43
CA VAL A 58 -2.23 8.57 3.05
C VAL A 58 -2.52 8.34 4.54
N LYS A 59 -2.95 9.40 5.23
CA LYS A 59 -3.28 9.34 6.67
C LYS A 59 -4.43 8.38 6.94
N GLU A 60 -5.46 8.38 6.10
CA GLU A 60 -6.58 7.43 6.21
C GLU A 60 -6.14 5.98 6.00
N ALA A 61 -5.29 5.71 5.01
CA ALA A 61 -4.75 4.37 4.81
C ALA A 61 -3.89 3.91 6.00
N GLN A 62 -3.11 4.80 6.60
CA GLN A 62 -2.35 4.51 7.83
C GLN A 62 -3.26 4.24 9.04
N LYS A 63 -4.38 4.97 9.19
CA LYS A 63 -5.40 4.69 10.22
C LYS A 63 -6.02 3.30 10.05
N LEU A 64 -6.10 2.79 8.82
CA LEU A 64 -6.54 1.43 8.51
C LEU A 64 -5.44 0.38 8.74
N GLY A 65 -4.24 0.78 9.15
CA GLY A 65 -3.12 -0.10 9.46
C GLY A 65 -2.06 -0.20 8.36
N ALA A 66 -2.13 0.60 7.29
CA ALA A 66 -1.02 0.67 6.35
C ALA A 66 0.24 1.17 7.06
N GLY A 67 1.39 0.65 6.63
CA GLY A 67 2.69 0.99 7.18
C GLY A 67 3.24 2.33 6.71
N THR A 68 4.56 2.43 6.78
CA THR A 68 5.30 3.66 6.49
C THR A 68 4.98 4.21 5.09
N TYR A 69 4.89 5.54 5.02
CA TYR A 69 4.80 6.28 3.77
C TYR A 69 6.19 6.59 3.21
N VAL A 70 6.44 6.23 1.95
CA VAL A 70 7.69 6.47 1.22
C VAL A 70 7.43 7.40 0.04
N LYS A 71 7.88 8.65 0.18
CA LYS A 71 7.80 9.68 -0.87
C LYS A 71 8.69 9.34 -2.08
N LYS A 72 8.16 9.50 -3.29
CA LYS A 72 8.88 9.45 -4.57
C LYS A 72 9.53 10.81 -4.89
N PRO A 73 10.71 10.84 -5.54
CA PRO A 73 11.53 9.68 -5.88
C PRO A 73 12.18 9.07 -4.63
N TYR A 74 12.35 7.75 -4.63
CA TYR A 74 13.02 7.00 -3.57
C TYR A 74 14.17 6.17 -4.16
N ILE A 75 15.15 5.86 -3.31
CA ILE A 75 16.21 4.89 -3.60
C ILE A 75 15.80 3.50 -3.13
N MET A 76 16.40 2.46 -3.69
CA MET A 76 16.04 1.05 -3.39
C MET A 76 16.24 0.71 -1.92
N GLU A 77 17.27 1.26 -1.29
CA GLU A 77 17.58 1.07 0.12
C GLU A 77 16.44 1.56 1.01
N LYS A 78 15.85 2.71 0.68
CA LYS A 78 14.74 3.31 1.45
C LYS A 78 13.48 2.44 1.39
N ILE A 79 13.18 1.89 0.22
CA ILE A 79 12.08 0.92 0.09
C ILE A 79 12.39 -0.36 0.85
N GLY A 80 13.61 -0.88 0.73
CA GLY A 80 14.03 -2.12 1.40
C GLY A 80 13.88 -2.03 2.92
N VAL A 81 14.28 -0.91 3.51
CA VAL A 81 14.10 -0.63 4.94
C VAL A 81 12.62 -0.59 5.31
N ALA A 82 11.80 0.19 4.58
CA ALA A 82 10.37 0.30 4.87
C ALA A 82 9.63 -1.06 4.77
N ILE A 83 9.98 -1.88 3.77
CA ILE A 83 9.44 -3.24 3.64
C ILE A 83 9.86 -4.10 4.83
N ARG A 84 11.13 -4.07 5.22
CA ARG A 84 11.64 -4.87 6.35
C ARG A 84 10.94 -4.50 7.64
N GLU A 85 10.89 -3.22 7.97
CA GLU A 85 10.22 -2.71 9.17
C GLU A 85 8.75 -3.13 9.25
N GLU A 86 8.03 -3.02 8.12
CA GLU A 86 6.62 -3.42 8.08
C GLU A 86 6.44 -4.94 8.21
N LEU A 87 7.29 -5.74 7.55
CA LEU A 87 7.27 -7.20 7.67
C LEU A 87 7.59 -7.68 9.09
N ASP A 88 8.46 -6.98 9.82
CA ASP A 88 8.86 -7.33 11.19
C ASP A 88 7.85 -6.82 12.26
N ARG A 89 6.92 -5.94 11.87
CA ARG A 89 5.84 -5.42 12.75
C ARG A 89 4.95 -6.56 13.25
N LYS A 90 4.81 -6.66 14.57
CA LYS A 90 4.01 -7.70 15.27
C LYS A 90 2.52 -7.40 15.26
#